data_AF-A0A9P6D5N2-F1
#
_entry.id   AF-A0A9P6D5N2-F1
#
_cell.length_a   1.000
_cell.length_b   1.000
_cell.length_c   1.000
_cell.angle_alpha   90.00
_cell.angle_beta   90.00
_cell.angle_gamma   90.00
#
_symmetry.space_group_name_H-M   'P 1'
#
loop_
_entity.id
_entity.type
_entity.pdbx_description
1 polymer ?
#
loop_
_entity_poly.entity_id
_entity_poly.type
_entity_poly.pdbx_seq_one_letter_code
_entity_poly.pdbx_strand_id
1 'polypeptide(L)'
;MMNLSESLQELKTLIQFLPSSLPEGFEHHDFLNWQPDPDKLDTYRARESVLNQDLEVLFAPGGRQAGDIPFKLCERGTGLLAVVDVLASELVVHPESAILLKWVEDLKNACKAQFHKAKLELPTASQPKPLHVPSSEARELKALAIGKRKEQEVPVVCLLLQSASAMIWDDYEPLDKLVVKKAKGGRQPCQLGQKLALACYKKRDPACKLIFRCIGMDPARQPAGCTTVCDKIFTGPH
;
A
#
# COMPACT_ATOMS: atom_id res chain seq x y z
N MET A 1 -20.08 8.45 -12.18
CA MET A 1 -19.07 7.42 -11.87
C MET A 1 -18.18 7.29 -13.08
N MET A 2 -16.87 7.52 -12.95
CA MET A 2 -15.94 7.26 -14.06
C MET A 2 -15.92 5.76 -14.34
N ASN A 3 -15.87 5.38 -15.62
CA ASN A 3 -15.75 3.99 -16.02
C ASN A 3 -14.35 3.48 -15.62
N LEU A 4 -14.29 2.41 -14.83
CA LEU A 4 -13.05 1.83 -14.34
C LEU A 4 -12.06 1.51 -15.48
N SER A 5 -12.57 0.98 -16.59
CA SER A 5 -11.76 0.66 -17.76
C SER A 5 -11.14 1.90 -18.39
N GLU A 6 -11.87 3.01 -18.44
CA GLU A 6 -11.36 4.29 -18.96
C GLU A 6 -10.30 4.86 -18.03
N SER A 7 -10.49 4.78 -16.71
CA SER A 7 -9.52 5.28 -15.74
C SER A 7 -8.21 4.49 -15.76
N LEU A 8 -8.28 3.15 -15.87
CA LEU A 8 -7.09 2.30 -16.01
C LEU A 8 -6.37 2.55 -17.35
N GLN A 9 -7.12 2.78 -18.43
CA GLN A 9 -6.54 3.10 -19.74
C GLN A 9 -5.88 4.50 -19.75
N GLU A 10 -6.48 5.49 -19.08
CA GLU A 10 -5.88 6.80 -18.86
C GLU A 10 -4.56 6.65 -18.09
N LEU A 11 -4.55 5.90 -16.97
CA LEU A 11 -3.35 5.66 -16.19
C LEU A 11 -2.25 4.98 -17.02
N LYS A 12 -2.61 3.95 -17.80
CA LYS A 12 -1.68 3.25 -18.68
C LYS A 12 -1.08 4.19 -19.73
N THR A 13 -1.89 5.09 -20.28
CA THR A 13 -1.43 6.12 -21.24
C THR A 13 -0.48 7.10 -20.56
N LEU A 14 -0.82 7.62 -19.38
CA LEU A 14 0.05 8.53 -18.63
C LEU A 14 1.42 7.91 -18.35
N ILE A 15 1.47 6.65 -17.92
CA ILE A 15 2.72 5.94 -17.62
C ILE A 15 3.57 5.74 -18.88
N GLN A 16 2.96 5.37 -20.02
CA GLN A 16 3.69 5.14 -21.27
C GLN A 16 4.39 6.40 -21.81
N PHE A 17 3.82 7.56 -21.52
CA PHE A 17 4.31 8.85 -21.99
C PHE A 17 5.02 9.65 -20.90
N LEU A 18 5.35 9.03 -19.76
CA LEU A 18 6.04 9.73 -18.68
C LEU A 18 7.31 10.43 -19.19
N PRO A 19 7.57 11.67 -18.74
CA PRO A 19 8.70 12.45 -19.24
C PRO A 19 10.05 11.73 -19.06
N SER A 20 10.96 11.91 -20.01
CA SER A 20 12.32 11.33 -19.94
C SER A 20 13.20 11.93 -18.85
N SER A 21 12.70 12.91 -18.09
CA SER A 21 13.34 13.42 -16.87
C SER A 21 13.30 12.40 -15.72
N LEU A 22 12.42 11.40 -15.79
CA LEU A 22 12.50 10.22 -14.95
C LEU A 22 13.41 9.16 -15.59
N PRO A 23 14.32 8.54 -14.80
CA PRO A 23 15.15 7.46 -15.30
C PRO A 23 14.29 6.28 -15.74
N GLU A 24 14.73 5.63 -16.81
CA GLU A 24 14.13 4.36 -17.22
C GLU A 24 14.68 3.25 -16.34
N GLY A 25 13.79 2.51 -15.70
CA GLY A 25 14.16 1.53 -14.69
C GLY A 25 13.12 0.44 -14.50
N PHE A 26 13.58 -0.63 -13.88
CA PHE A 26 12.77 -1.74 -13.40
C PHE A 26 13.27 -2.25 -12.04
N GLU A 27 14.26 -1.57 -11.45
CA GLU A 27 14.93 -2.05 -10.24
C GLU A 27 14.03 -1.91 -9.01
N HIS A 28 13.05 -1.00 -9.07
CA HIS A 28 12.19 -0.70 -7.92
C HIS A 28 10.81 -1.35 -8.02
N HIS A 29 10.36 -1.76 -9.21
CA HIS A 29 8.98 -2.18 -9.45
C HIS A 29 8.88 -3.60 -10.08
N ASP A 30 9.14 -4.65 -9.30
CA ASP A 30 8.98 -6.04 -9.76
C ASP A 30 7.53 -6.55 -9.62
N PHE A 31 6.63 -5.99 -10.44
CA PHE A 31 5.23 -6.41 -10.51
C PHE A 31 4.91 -7.28 -11.73
N LEU A 32 5.88 -7.53 -12.62
CA LEU A 32 5.69 -8.26 -13.88
C LEU A 32 5.10 -9.66 -13.68
N ASN A 33 5.51 -10.33 -12.61
CA ASN A 33 5.01 -11.64 -12.22
C ASN A 33 4.46 -11.61 -10.79
N TRP A 34 3.87 -10.48 -10.39
CA TRP A 34 3.39 -10.33 -9.02
C TRP A 34 2.42 -11.47 -8.66
N GLN A 35 2.70 -12.09 -7.53
CA GLN A 35 1.80 -13.00 -6.85
C GLN A 35 1.79 -12.61 -5.37
N PRO A 36 0.63 -12.71 -4.70
CA PRO A 36 0.57 -12.45 -3.29
C PRO A 36 1.49 -13.44 -2.56
N ASP A 37 2.38 -12.90 -1.73
CA ASP A 37 3.21 -13.70 -0.84
C ASP A 37 2.30 -14.58 0.04
N PRO A 38 2.49 -15.93 0.08
CA PRO A 38 1.64 -16.82 0.85
C PRO A 38 1.54 -16.48 2.34
N ASP A 39 2.63 -16.02 2.95
CA ASP A 39 2.68 -15.68 4.38
C ASP A 39 1.91 -14.37 4.64
N LYS A 40 2.04 -13.41 3.73
CA LYS A 40 1.19 -12.21 3.76
C LYS A 40 -0.27 -12.56 3.51
N LEU A 41 -0.56 -13.49 2.59
CA LEU A 41 -1.94 -13.90 2.31
C LEU A 41 -2.56 -14.61 3.52
N ASP A 42 -1.80 -15.40 4.28
CA ASP A 42 -2.26 -15.93 5.56
C ASP A 42 -2.52 -14.82 6.58
N THR A 43 -1.65 -13.81 6.64
CA THR A 43 -1.79 -12.70 7.58
C THR A 43 -2.98 -11.78 7.26
N TYR A 44 -3.09 -11.34 6.01
CA TYR A 44 -4.07 -10.35 5.56
C TYR A 44 -5.37 -10.96 5.05
N ARG A 45 -5.40 -12.27 4.80
CA ARG A 45 -6.57 -13.06 4.38
C ARG A 45 -7.25 -12.64 3.06
N ALA A 46 -6.74 -11.62 2.37
CA ALA A 46 -7.28 -11.13 1.11
C ALA A 46 -6.16 -10.63 0.18
N ARG A 47 -6.26 -10.96 -1.11
CA ARG A 47 -5.28 -10.57 -2.14
C ARG A 47 -5.18 -9.05 -2.30
N GLU A 48 -6.32 -8.35 -2.31
CA GLU A 48 -6.35 -6.89 -2.38
C GLU A 48 -5.62 -6.21 -1.19
N SER A 49 -5.64 -6.85 -0.02
CA SER A 49 -4.96 -6.34 1.18
C SER A 49 -3.45 -6.56 1.09
N VAL A 50 -3.01 -7.70 0.55
CA VAL A 50 -1.60 -7.96 0.26
C VAL A 50 -1.09 -6.97 -0.80
N LEU A 51 -1.86 -6.78 -1.88
CA LEU A 51 -1.52 -5.80 -2.91
C LEU A 51 -1.44 -4.38 -2.33
N ASN A 52 -2.40 -3.98 -1.49
CA ASN A 52 -2.33 -2.67 -0.84
C ASN A 52 -1.03 -2.52 -0.04
N GLN A 53 -0.68 -3.51 0.77
CA GLN A 53 0.57 -3.47 1.56
C GLN A 53 1.80 -3.37 0.67
N ASP A 54 1.86 -4.12 -0.43
CA ASP A 54 2.99 -4.09 -1.36
C ASP A 54 3.11 -2.72 -2.04
N LEU A 55 1.99 -2.11 -2.44
CA LEU A 55 1.96 -0.75 -2.99
C LEU A 55 2.33 0.31 -1.95
N GLU A 56 1.91 0.16 -0.69
CA GLU A 56 2.31 1.07 0.39
C GLU A 56 3.81 1.04 0.63
N VAL A 57 4.40 -0.14 0.77
CA VAL A 57 5.85 -0.30 0.95
C VAL A 57 6.62 0.30 -0.22
N LEU A 58 6.10 0.13 -1.44
CA LEU A 58 6.78 0.56 -2.64
C LEU A 58 6.69 2.07 -2.88
N PHE A 59 5.47 2.62 -2.89
CA PHE A 59 5.22 4.00 -3.31
C PHE A 59 5.14 4.97 -2.14
N ALA A 60 4.71 4.50 -0.97
CA ALA A 60 4.39 5.33 0.17
C ALA A 60 4.98 4.78 1.49
N PRO A 61 6.29 4.46 1.56
CA PRO A 61 6.89 3.87 2.78
C PRO A 61 6.84 4.81 3.99
N GLY A 62 6.71 6.12 3.76
CA GLY A 62 6.46 7.13 4.80
C GLY A 62 4.98 7.53 4.93
N GLY A 63 4.07 6.71 4.40
CA GLY A 63 2.66 7.02 4.26
C GLY A 63 2.35 7.87 3.02
N ARG A 64 1.06 7.87 2.63
CA ARG A 64 0.57 8.74 1.55
C ARG A 64 0.50 10.18 2.04
N GLN A 65 1.04 11.12 1.27
CA GLN A 65 0.96 12.53 1.60
C GLN A 65 -0.45 13.07 1.38
N ALA A 66 -0.87 14.02 2.21
CA ALA A 66 -2.11 14.77 1.99
C ALA A 66 -1.88 15.81 0.89
N GLY A 67 -2.76 15.85 -0.11
CA GLY A 67 -2.73 16.82 -1.21
C GLY A 67 -2.78 16.15 -2.58
N ASP A 68 -2.50 16.94 -3.63
CA ASP A 68 -2.64 16.52 -5.03
C ASP A 68 -1.55 15.54 -5.49
N ILE A 69 -0.46 15.38 -4.72
CA ILE A 69 0.66 14.50 -5.06
C ILE A 69 0.90 13.56 -3.87
N PRO A 70 0.32 12.35 -3.88
CA PRO A 70 0.35 11.47 -2.72
C PRO A 70 1.73 10.86 -2.48
N PHE A 71 2.55 10.71 -3.53
CA PHE A 71 3.92 10.22 -3.47
C PHE A 71 4.72 10.61 -4.72
N LYS A 72 6.04 10.44 -4.69
CA LYS A 72 6.95 10.74 -5.80
C LYS A 72 7.22 9.48 -6.62
N LEU A 73 7.11 9.59 -7.93
CA LEU A 73 7.63 8.57 -8.86
C LEU A 73 9.14 8.74 -9.03
N CYS A 74 9.87 7.64 -8.93
CA CYS A 74 11.33 7.60 -9.02
C CYS A 74 11.84 7.12 -10.38
N GLU A 75 11.06 6.31 -11.09
CA GLU A 75 11.42 5.76 -12.40
C GLU A 75 10.22 5.72 -13.35
N ARG A 76 10.48 5.48 -14.63
CA ARG A 76 9.48 5.14 -15.65
C ARG A 76 9.83 3.78 -16.28
N GLY A 77 8.85 3.10 -16.85
CA GLY A 77 9.11 1.89 -17.63
C GLY A 77 8.10 0.78 -17.38
N THR A 78 8.52 -0.45 -17.69
CA THR A 78 7.66 -1.64 -17.66
C THR A 78 7.23 -2.03 -16.26
N GLY A 79 7.99 -1.70 -15.22
CA GLY A 79 7.61 -1.99 -13.83
C GLY A 79 6.32 -1.27 -13.41
N LEU A 80 6.21 0.03 -13.74
CA LEU A 80 4.96 0.78 -13.50
C LEU A 80 3.79 0.27 -14.35
N LEU A 81 4.05 -0.17 -15.59
CA LEU A 81 2.99 -0.77 -16.41
C LEU A 81 2.48 -2.08 -15.79
N ALA A 82 3.37 -2.90 -15.24
CA ALA A 82 2.98 -4.12 -14.56
C ALA A 82 2.12 -3.85 -13.32
N VAL A 83 2.38 -2.77 -12.57
CA VAL A 83 1.51 -2.32 -11.48
C VAL A 83 0.08 -2.05 -11.97
N VAL A 84 -0.08 -1.41 -13.13
CA VAL A 84 -1.42 -1.18 -13.71
C VAL A 84 -2.09 -2.49 -14.10
N ASP A 85 -1.35 -3.42 -14.70
CA ASP A 85 -1.89 -4.71 -15.11
C ASP A 85 -2.34 -5.55 -13.89
N VAL A 86 -1.59 -5.50 -12.79
CA VAL A 86 -1.94 -6.13 -11.51
C VAL A 86 -3.18 -5.47 -10.89
N LEU A 87 -3.22 -4.14 -10.81
CA LEU A 87 -4.40 -3.40 -10.34
C LEU A 87 -5.64 -3.75 -11.16
N ALA A 88 -5.52 -3.78 -12.49
CA ALA A 88 -6.62 -4.15 -13.38
C ALA A 88 -7.11 -5.57 -13.09
N SER A 89 -6.19 -6.53 -12.89
CA SER A 89 -6.56 -7.92 -12.58
C SER A 89 -7.29 -8.06 -11.24
N GLU A 90 -6.82 -7.38 -10.18
CA GLU A 90 -7.45 -7.45 -8.86
C GLU A 90 -8.76 -6.66 -8.82
N LEU A 91 -8.89 -5.56 -9.56
CA LEU A 91 -10.13 -4.78 -9.68
C LEU A 91 -11.20 -5.49 -10.53
N VAL A 92 -10.85 -6.47 -11.37
CA VAL A 92 -11.84 -7.37 -11.99
C VAL A 92 -12.48 -8.27 -10.92
N VAL A 93 -11.70 -8.73 -9.93
CA VAL A 93 -12.18 -9.58 -8.83
C VAL A 93 -12.88 -8.73 -7.75
N HIS A 94 -12.37 -7.53 -7.49
CA HIS A 94 -12.81 -6.62 -6.44
C HIS A 94 -13.18 -5.23 -7.00
N PRO A 95 -14.23 -5.10 -7.82
CA PRO A 95 -14.54 -3.88 -8.56
C PRO A 95 -14.92 -2.69 -7.66
N GLU A 96 -15.43 -2.95 -6.46
CA GLU A 96 -15.83 -1.93 -5.50
C GLU A 96 -14.75 -1.63 -4.45
N SER A 97 -13.54 -2.17 -4.63
CA SER A 97 -12.43 -1.99 -3.71
C SER A 97 -12.00 -0.53 -3.65
N ALA A 98 -12.52 0.20 -2.66
CA ALA A 98 -12.22 1.62 -2.47
C ALA A 98 -10.70 1.88 -2.34
N ILE A 99 -9.96 0.93 -1.77
CA ILE A 99 -8.51 1.06 -1.58
C ILE A 99 -7.73 0.91 -2.89
N LEU A 100 -8.11 -0.05 -3.75
CA LEU A 100 -7.49 -0.23 -5.06
C LEU A 100 -7.89 0.87 -6.04
N LEU A 101 -9.16 1.30 -6.03
CA LEU A 101 -9.62 2.46 -6.80
C LEU A 101 -8.86 3.73 -6.39
N LYS A 102 -8.60 3.90 -5.10
CA LYS A 102 -7.78 5.00 -4.60
C LYS A 102 -6.34 4.92 -5.12
N TRP A 103 -5.75 3.73 -5.20
CA TRP A 103 -4.41 3.56 -5.77
C TRP A 103 -4.35 3.97 -7.25
N VAL A 104 -5.37 3.64 -8.05
CA VAL A 104 -5.46 4.08 -9.45
C VAL A 104 -5.43 5.61 -9.53
N GLU A 105 -6.23 6.29 -8.72
CA GLU A 105 -6.29 7.76 -8.72
C GLU A 105 -4.99 8.39 -8.19
N ASP A 106 -4.43 7.85 -7.12
CA ASP A 106 -3.18 8.33 -6.53
C ASP A 106 -2.01 8.21 -7.54
N LEU A 107 -1.93 7.10 -8.28
CA LEU A 107 -0.94 6.90 -9.35
C LEU A 107 -1.15 7.86 -10.52
N LYS A 108 -2.41 8.12 -10.93
CA LYS A 108 -2.71 9.11 -11.98
C LYS A 108 -2.22 10.48 -11.59
N ASN A 109 -2.50 10.89 -10.36
CA ASN A 109 -2.10 12.19 -9.83
C ASN A 109 -0.57 12.31 -9.72
N ALA A 110 0.11 11.24 -9.27
CA ALA A 110 1.57 11.17 -9.27
C ALA A 110 2.16 11.29 -10.69
N CYS A 111 1.55 10.67 -11.71
CA CYS A 111 1.97 10.81 -13.10
C CYS A 111 1.75 12.24 -13.62
N LYS A 112 0.55 12.80 -13.45
CA LYS A 112 0.20 14.17 -13.87
C LYS A 112 1.15 15.22 -13.27
N ALA A 113 1.56 15.03 -12.02
CA ALA A 113 2.54 15.88 -11.36
C ALA A 113 3.90 15.91 -12.07
N GLN A 114 4.33 14.80 -12.68
CA GLN A 114 5.59 14.73 -13.43
C GLN A 114 5.51 15.51 -14.74
N PHE A 115 4.38 15.42 -15.46
CA PHE A 115 4.14 16.24 -16.64
C PHE A 115 4.15 17.73 -16.28
N HIS A 116 3.45 18.12 -15.22
CA HIS A 116 3.45 19.50 -14.74
C HIS A 116 4.85 19.98 -14.36
N LYS A 117 5.62 19.17 -13.63
CA LYS A 117 7.02 19.46 -13.27
C LYS A 117 7.92 19.61 -14.50
N ALA A 118 7.70 18.81 -15.53
CA ALA A 118 8.40 18.87 -16.80
C ALA A 118 7.89 19.97 -17.74
N LYS A 119 6.82 20.70 -17.37
CA LYS A 119 6.10 21.67 -18.20
C LYS A 119 5.64 21.07 -19.54
N LEU A 120 5.15 19.84 -19.49
CA LEU A 120 4.62 19.10 -20.62
C LEU A 120 3.10 18.98 -20.51
N GLU A 121 2.43 18.98 -21.65
CA GLU A 121 1.00 18.72 -21.76
C GLU A 121 0.68 17.25 -21.43
N LEU A 122 -0.52 17.00 -20.94
CA LEU A 122 -0.97 15.63 -20.68
C LEU A 122 -1.28 14.90 -21.99
N PRO A 123 -0.84 13.64 -22.12
CA PRO A 123 -1.14 12.83 -23.29
C PRO A 123 -2.64 12.51 -23.34
N THR A 124 -3.22 12.62 -24.52
CA THR A 124 -4.59 12.18 -24.81
C THR A 124 -4.58 10.82 -25.50
N ALA A 125 -5.65 10.04 -25.32
CA ALA A 125 -5.76 8.67 -25.84
C ALA A 125 -5.62 8.54 -27.37
N SER A 126 -5.73 9.65 -28.12
CA SER A 126 -5.55 9.70 -29.57
C SER A 126 -4.10 9.92 -30.02
N GLN A 127 -3.17 10.16 -29.10
CA GLN A 127 -1.78 10.42 -29.47
C GLN A 127 -1.07 9.14 -29.92
N PRO A 128 -0.34 9.17 -31.06
CA PRO A 128 0.49 8.05 -31.47
C PRO A 128 1.55 7.81 -30.40
N LYS A 129 1.73 6.54 -30.03
CA LYS A 129 2.75 6.11 -29.07
C LYS A 129 4.09 6.73 -29.46
N PRO A 130 4.88 7.31 -28.53
CA PRO A 130 6.18 7.84 -28.87
C PRO A 130 6.97 6.67 -29.43
N LEU A 131 7.53 6.82 -30.62
CA LEU A 131 8.44 5.85 -31.20
C LEU A 131 9.65 5.76 -30.26
N HIS A 132 9.58 4.80 -29.33
CA HIS A 132 10.69 4.43 -28.49
C HIS A 132 11.79 3.94 -29.43
N VAL A 133 12.80 4.76 -29.64
CA VAL A 133 14.05 4.32 -30.28
C VAL A 133 14.73 3.46 -29.22
N PRO A 134 14.78 2.12 -29.37
CA PRO A 134 15.46 1.30 -28.40
C PRO A 134 16.94 1.71 -28.41
N SER A 135 17.44 2.24 -27.29
CA SER A 135 18.87 2.30 -27.07
C SER A 135 19.40 0.87 -27.19
N SER A 136 20.37 0.65 -28.09
CA SER A 136 20.91 -0.66 -28.42
C SER A 136 21.48 -1.43 -27.20
N GLU A 137 21.72 -0.74 -26.09
CA GLU A 137 22.24 -1.31 -24.85
C GLU A 137 21.22 -2.14 -24.06
N ALA A 138 19.91 -1.91 -24.22
CA ALA A 138 18.88 -2.64 -23.46
C ALA A 138 18.62 -4.08 -23.95
N ARG A 139 19.19 -4.48 -25.08
CA ARG A 139 19.00 -5.83 -25.66
C ARG A 139 19.94 -6.89 -25.10
N GLU A 140 21.10 -6.53 -24.57
CA GLU A 140 22.08 -7.53 -24.10
C GLU A 140 21.78 -8.11 -22.72
N LEU A 141 21.09 -7.39 -21.83
CA LEU A 141 20.82 -7.88 -20.47
C LEU A 141 19.68 -8.91 -20.35
N LYS A 142 18.81 -9.04 -21.37
CA LYS A 142 17.70 -10.02 -21.35
C LYS A 142 18.10 -11.44 -21.78
N ALA A 143 19.30 -11.63 -22.32
CA ALA A 143 19.72 -12.94 -22.85
C ALA A 143 20.34 -13.89 -21.80
N LEU A 144 20.65 -13.41 -20.58
CA LEU A 144 21.40 -14.20 -19.57
C LEU A 144 20.56 -14.74 -18.40
N ALA A 145 19.29 -14.35 -18.25
CA ALA A 145 18.48 -14.71 -17.06
C ALA A 145 17.51 -15.89 -17.25
N ILE A 146 17.45 -16.51 -18.44
CA ILE A 146 16.61 -17.70 -18.69
C ILE A 146 17.45 -18.96 -18.44
N GLY A 147 17.65 -19.28 -17.17
CA GLY A 147 18.50 -20.39 -16.75
C GLY A 147 18.03 -21.05 -15.47
N LYS A 148 17.09 -22.00 -15.60
CA LYS A 148 16.82 -23.11 -14.67
C LYS A 148 16.18 -22.75 -13.31
N ARG A 149 14.86 -22.85 -13.23
CA ARG A 149 14.18 -23.35 -12.01
C ARG A 149 13.45 -24.64 -12.34
N LYS A 150 13.82 -25.71 -11.63
CA LYS A 150 13.19 -27.03 -11.70
C LYS A 150 11.77 -26.91 -11.14
N GLU A 151 10.81 -27.45 -11.87
CA GLU A 151 9.49 -27.78 -11.35
C GLU A 151 9.66 -28.71 -10.15
N GLN A 152 9.10 -28.31 -9.02
CA GLN A 152 8.93 -29.17 -7.86
C GLN A 152 7.43 -29.18 -7.55
N GLU A 153 6.77 -30.28 -7.92
CA GLU A 153 5.39 -30.57 -7.55
C GLU A 153 5.29 -30.64 -6.02
N VAL A 154 4.33 -29.90 -5.44
CA VAL A 154 3.97 -30.02 -4.02
C VAL A 154 2.59 -30.68 -3.95
N PRO A 155 2.41 -31.73 -3.13
CA PRO A 155 1.15 -32.45 -3.09
C PRO A 155 0.07 -31.61 -2.41
N VAL A 156 -1.13 -31.64 -3.01
CA VAL A 156 -2.36 -31.18 -2.40
C VAL A 156 -2.71 -32.12 -1.26
N VAL A 157 -2.48 -31.69 -0.01
CA VAL A 157 -3.13 -32.27 1.17
C VAL A 157 -3.89 -31.15 1.88
N CYS A 158 -5.17 -31.09 1.50
CA CYS A 158 -6.20 -30.39 2.24
C CYS A 158 -6.70 -31.33 3.34
N LEU A 159 -6.52 -30.97 4.62
CA LEU A 159 -7.56 -30.91 5.66
C LEU A 159 -6.95 -30.93 7.07
N LEU A 160 -7.53 -30.06 7.91
CA LEU A 160 -7.62 -30.13 9.38
C LEU A 160 -6.36 -29.74 10.17
N LEU A 161 -6.25 -28.44 10.44
CA LEU A 161 -6.21 -27.99 11.83
C LEU A 161 -7.09 -26.74 11.98
N GLN A 162 -8.36 -26.96 12.33
CA GLN A 162 -9.14 -26.00 13.09
C GLN A 162 -8.39 -25.71 14.40
N SER A 163 -8.56 -24.51 14.93
CA SER A 163 -8.10 -24.03 16.26
C SER A 163 -6.63 -23.60 16.40
N ALA A 164 -6.32 -22.41 15.87
CA ALA A 164 -5.59 -21.37 16.60
C ALA A 164 -5.71 -20.03 15.87
N SER A 165 -6.95 -19.57 15.67
CA SER A 165 -7.25 -18.17 15.30
C SER A 165 -7.02 -17.27 16.53
N ALA A 166 -5.78 -17.20 17.02
CA ALA A 166 -5.37 -16.11 17.89
C ALA A 166 -5.01 -14.95 16.97
N MET A 167 -5.97 -14.05 16.75
CA MET A 167 -5.72 -12.78 16.08
C MET A 167 -4.46 -12.17 16.68
N ILE A 168 -3.52 -11.69 15.86
CA ILE A 168 -2.34 -10.91 16.32
C ILE A 168 -2.75 -9.74 17.26
N TRP A 169 -4.03 -9.38 17.26
CA TRP A 169 -4.66 -8.32 18.03
C TRP A 169 -5.22 -8.73 19.41
N ASP A 170 -5.28 -10.03 19.71
CA ASP A 170 -5.69 -10.58 21.02
C ASP A 170 -4.54 -10.54 22.05
N ASP A 171 -3.39 -9.98 21.70
CA ASP A 171 -2.28 -9.79 22.62
C ASP A 171 -2.45 -8.56 23.53
N TYR A 172 -3.60 -7.86 23.51
CA TYR A 172 -3.84 -6.67 24.32
C TYR A 172 -5.11 -6.79 25.17
N GLU A 173 -5.02 -6.43 26.44
CA GLU A 173 -6.19 -6.38 27.34
C GLU A 173 -6.62 -4.93 27.58
N PRO A 174 -7.89 -4.57 27.31
CA PRO A 174 -8.40 -3.24 27.59
C PRO A 174 -8.49 -3.01 29.10
N LEU A 175 -8.16 -1.79 29.54
CA LEU A 175 -8.45 -1.37 30.91
C LEU A 175 -9.83 -0.73 30.98
N ASP A 176 -10.72 -1.34 31.76
CA ASP A 176 -12.07 -0.82 31.98
C ASP A 176 -12.07 0.59 32.59
N LYS A 177 -11.04 0.92 33.39
CA LYS A 177 -10.92 2.21 34.09
C LYS A 177 -9.46 2.62 34.23
N LEU A 178 -9.01 3.57 33.42
CA LEU A 178 -7.71 4.21 33.61
C LEU A 178 -7.87 5.51 34.41
N VAL A 179 -7.33 5.54 35.63
CA VAL A 179 -7.19 6.79 36.38
C VAL A 179 -5.87 7.44 35.97
N VAL A 180 -5.90 8.26 34.90
CA VAL A 180 -4.73 9.03 34.49
C VAL A 180 -4.45 10.11 35.53
N LYS A 181 -3.43 9.91 36.36
CA LYS A 181 -2.91 10.97 37.22
C LYS A 181 -2.22 12.00 36.35
N LYS A 182 -2.71 13.23 36.37
CA LYS A 182 -2.13 14.35 35.61
C LYS A 182 -0.69 14.59 36.06
N ALA A 183 0.28 14.48 35.15
CA ALA A 183 1.63 14.91 35.42
C ALA A 183 1.67 16.44 35.59
N LYS A 184 2.49 16.95 36.54
CA LYS A 184 2.71 18.40 36.68
C LYS A 184 3.33 18.93 35.37
N GLY A 185 2.64 19.86 34.72
CA GLY A 185 3.13 20.54 33.51
C GLY A 185 2.65 19.99 32.17
N GLY A 186 1.85 18.92 32.13
CA GLY A 186 1.31 18.37 30.88
C GLY A 186 0.19 19.22 30.27
N ARG A 187 0.10 19.23 28.92
CA ARG A 187 -1.05 19.78 28.18
C ARG A 187 -2.34 19.10 28.65
N GLN A 188 -3.43 19.87 28.75
CA GLN A 188 -4.73 19.30 29.07
C GLN A 188 -5.10 18.25 28.00
N PRO A 189 -5.55 17.05 28.40
CA PRO A 189 -6.01 16.04 27.44
C PRO A 189 -7.11 16.61 26.55
N CYS A 190 -7.04 16.37 25.25
CA CYS A 190 -8.16 16.69 24.37
C CYS A 190 -9.28 15.68 24.64
N GLN A 191 -10.50 16.17 24.86
CA GLN A 191 -11.66 15.30 25.13
C GLN A 191 -11.92 14.32 23.98
N LEU A 192 -11.62 14.72 22.74
CA LEU A 192 -11.76 13.86 21.57
C LEU A 192 -10.76 12.68 21.61
N GLY A 193 -9.50 12.91 21.97
CA GLY A 193 -8.51 11.85 22.11
C GLY A 193 -8.88 10.84 23.19
N GLN A 194 -9.48 11.30 24.30
CA GLN A 194 -9.98 10.40 25.35
C GLN A 194 -11.16 9.54 24.90
N LYS A 195 -12.01 10.07 24.00
CA LYS A 195 -13.13 9.34 23.40
C LYS A 195 -12.73 8.42 22.26
N LEU A 196 -11.52 8.57 21.71
CA LEU A 196 -11.03 7.79 20.57
C LEU A 196 -9.90 6.83 20.96
N ALA A 197 -9.42 6.86 22.20
CA ALA A 197 -8.33 6.01 22.66
C ALA A 197 -8.77 5.05 23.77
N LEU A 198 -8.36 3.78 23.67
CA LEU A 198 -8.45 2.75 24.70
C LEU A 198 -7.08 2.56 25.33
N ALA A 199 -7.02 2.62 26.65
CA ALA A 199 -5.87 2.19 27.40
C ALA A 199 -5.82 0.65 27.42
N CYS A 200 -4.66 0.08 27.15
CA CYS A 200 -4.45 -1.37 27.17
C CYS A 200 -3.03 -1.72 27.62
N TYR A 201 -2.85 -2.98 28.04
CA TYR A 201 -1.53 -3.59 28.23
C TYR A 201 -1.33 -4.71 27.23
N LYS A 202 -0.07 -4.97 26.85
CA LYS A 202 0.27 -6.14 26.06
C LYS A 202 0.35 -7.36 26.97
N LYS A 203 -0.48 -8.39 26.75
CA LYS A 203 -0.57 -9.64 27.54
C LYS A 203 0.77 -10.32 27.80
N ARG A 204 1.70 -10.20 26.84
CA ARG A 204 3.03 -10.83 26.89
C ARG A 204 4.15 -9.88 27.34
N ASP A 205 3.85 -8.61 27.65
CA ASP A 205 4.84 -7.69 28.18
C ASP A 205 4.89 -7.80 29.71
N PRO A 206 5.96 -8.38 30.30
CA PRO A 206 6.07 -8.54 31.75
C PRO A 206 6.16 -7.20 32.49
N ALA A 207 6.49 -6.11 31.78
CA ALA A 207 6.50 -4.76 32.35
C ALA A 207 5.10 -4.12 32.37
N CYS A 208 4.09 -4.76 31.77
CA CYS A 208 2.72 -4.23 31.63
C CYS A 208 2.73 -2.74 31.22
N LYS A 209 3.50 -2.38 30.19
CA LYS A 209 3.59 -0.98 29.78
C LYS A 209 2.24 -0.50 29.25
N LEU A 210 1.77 0.61 29.80
CA LEU A 210 0.53 1.25 29.39
C LEU A 210 0.65 1.77 27.94
N ILE A 211 -0.24 1.31 27.08
CA ILE A 211 -0.32 1.73 25.67
C ILE A 211 -1.73 2.24 25.39
N PHE A 212 -1.84 3.27 24.55
CA PHE A 212 -3.12 3.79 24.07
C PHE A 212 -3.35 3.34 22.62
N ARG A 213 -4.50 2.74 22.33
CA ARG A 213 -4.92 2.29 20.99
C ARG A 213 -6.17 3.03 20.54
N CYS A 214 -6.41 3.15 19.24
CA CYS A 214 -7.64 3.76 18.73
C CYS A 214 -8.87 2.86 19.00
N ILE A 215 -10.01 3.42 19.43
CA ILE A 215 -11.29 2.73 19.63
C ILE A 215 -11.80 2.10 18.33
N GLY A 216 -11.48 2.70 17.18
CA GLY A 216 -11.83 2.12 15.87
C GLY A 216 -11.14 0.78 15.57
N MET A 217 -10.25 0.30 16.45
CA MET A 217 -9.59 -0.99 16.34
C MET A 217 -10.08 -2.02 17.36
N ASP A 218 -11.17 -1.73 18.09
CA ASP A 218 -11.82 -2.71 18.98
C ASP A 218 -12.80 -3.58 18.17
N PRO A 219 -12.48 -4.87 17.92
CA PRO A 219 -13.35 -5.75 17.13
C PRO A 219 -14.71 -6.00 17.80
N ALA A 220 -14.83 -5.80 19.12
CA ALA A 220 -16.11 -5.90 19.82
C ALA A 220 -17.02 -4.68 19.59
N ARG A 221 -16.45 -3.54 19.17
CA ARG A 221 -17.19 -2.29 18.94
C ARG A 221 -17.32 -1.90 17.46
N GLN A 222 -16.39 -2.34 16.61
CA GLN A 222 -16.47 -2.18 15.15
C GLN A 222 -15.85 -3.40 14.44
N PRO A 223 -16.62 -4.21 13.70
CA PRO A 223 -16.10 -5.37 12.97
C PRO A 223 -15.26 -5.00 11.74
N ALA A 224 -15.35 -3.75 11.26
CA ALA A 224 -14.51 -3.19 10.21
C ALA A 224 -13.49 -2.25 10.87
N GLY A 225 -12.26 -2.73 11.06
CA GLY A 225 -11.19 -1.96 11.70
C GLY A 225 -10.95 -0.61 11.00
N CYS A 226 -10.73 0.43 11.79
CA CYS A 226 -10.36 1.76 11.31
C CYS A 226 -8.89 1.76 10.85
N THR A 227 -8.65 1.94 9.56
CA THR A 227 -7.32 1.85 8.91
C THR A 227 -6.51 3.15 8.92
N THR A 228 -6.87 4.17 9.72
CA THR A 228 -6.07 5.40 9.81
C THR A 228 -4.88 5.21 10.76
N VAL A 229 -3.73 4.86 10.17
CA VAL A 229 -2.42 4.96 10.83
C VAL A 229 -2.12 6.43 11.11
N CYS A 230 -1.95 6.79 12.37
CA CYS A 230 -1.65 8.15 12.81
C CYS A 230 -0.16 8.22 13.21
N ASP A 231 0.73 8.35 12.22
CA ASP A 231 2.19 8.43 12.42
C ASP A 231 2.66 9.83 12.87
N LYS A 232 2.16 10.28 14.02
CA LYS A 232 2.81 11.38 14.75
C LYS A 232 3.04 10.99 16.20
N ILE A 233 4.16 10.30 16.40
CA ILE A 233 4.81 10.21 17.70
C ILE A 233 5.19 11.65 18.10
N PHE A 234 4.56 12.15 19.16
CA PHE A 234 4.94 13.39 19.83
C PHE A 234 6.27 13.18 20.55
N THR A 235 7.38 13.60 19.93
CA THR A 235 8.62 13.94 20.66
C THR A 235 8.68 15.46 20.78
N GLY A 236 8.38 15.98 21.98
CA GLY A 236 8.62 17.39 22.29
C GLY A 236 10.11 17.64 22.61
N PRO A 237 10.64 18.86 22.41
CA PRO A 237 12.00 19.20 22.78
C PRO A 237 12.15 19.39 24.30
N HIS A 238 13.31 19.01 24.82
CA HIS A 238 13.76 19.26 26.19
C HIS A 238 14.11 20.73 26.42
#